data_AF-A0AAW6F7W0-F1
#
_entry.id   AF-A0AAW6F7W0-F1
#
_cell.length_a   1.000
_cell.length_b   1.000
_cell.length_c   1.000
_cell.angle_alpha   90.00
_cell.angle_beta   90.00
_cell.angle_gamma   90.00
#
_symmetry.space_group_name_H-M   'P 1'
#
loop_
_entity.id
_entity.type
_entity.pdbx_description
1 polymer ?
#
loop_
_entity_poly.entity_id
_entity_poly.type
_entity_poly.pdbx_seq_one_letter_code
_entity_poly.pdbx_strand_id
1 'polypeptide(L)'
;MKERKEKLLIIAFSAILGLCLLCSMAAIPYIAKIIFTFNNTGWLRGVVFTMVFIILQFKFRKSNNFAVCTLFLTIYTVFVVGWDIEGNAFFNKPLEWITQGTLNHSITDLETFGATTSWNVSFQILQENDNVITIPTILVILYRAVQYALWFVFVGYINKKTLIKLAMKKNKYYNDIIDADTIDADMEEKIKAEIQKREDAKQKKEVSEELYKQIKELKEKGETIRAIKILRDATEGTWTLKEAKEFIDAIPSKNIIIVNIQ
;
A
#
# COMPACT_ATOMS: atom_id res chain seq x y z
N MET A 1 -13.39 -49.13 -10.75
CA MET A 1 -12.33 -48.10 -10.76
C MET A 1 -12.73 -46.77 -10.11
N LYS A 2 -13.93 -46.23 -10.39
CA LYS A 2 -14.39 -44.93 -9.86
C LYS A 2 -14.47 -44.88 -8.33
N GLU A 3 -15.06 -45.92 -7.72
CA GLU A 3 -15.20 -46.03 -6.26
C GLU A 3 -13.85 -46.07 -5.51
N ARG A 4 -12.82 -46.68 -6.11
CA ARG A 4 -11.48 -46.75 -5.51
C ARG A 4 -10.78 -45.39 -5.52
N LYS A 5 -11.04 -44.56 -6.53
CA LYS A 5 -10.53 -43.17 -6.61
C LYS A 5 -11.21 -42.26 -5.58
N GLU A 6 -12.52 -42.41 -5.38
CA GLU A 6 -13.26 -41.61 -4.38
C GLU A 6 -12.80 -41.93 -2.95
N LYS A 7 -12.59 -43.20 -2.60
CA LYS A 7 -12.04 -43.60 -1.29
C LYS A 7 -10.63 -43.06 -1.06
N LEU A 8 -9.77 -43.09 -2.08
CA LEU A 8 -8.41 -42.51 -2.01
C LEU A 8 -8.45 -40.99 -1.80
N LEU A 9 -9.39 -40.30 -2.44
CA LEU A 9 -9.51 -38.83 -2.35
C LEU A 9 -10.01 -38.39 -0.97
N ILE A 10 -10.94 -39.15 -0.37
CA ILE A 10 -11.42 -38.90 1.00
C ILE A 10 -10.28 -39.13 2.02
N ILE A 11 -9.50 -40.19 1.86
CA ILE A 11 -8.36 -40.49 2.75
C ILE A 11 -7.26 -39.42 2.62
N ALA A 12 -6.97 -38.97 1.40
CA ALA A 12 -6.00 -37.90 1.18
C ALA A 12 -6.46 -36.58 1.80
N PHE A 13 -7.75 -36.24 1.67
CA PHE A 13 -8.32 -35.03 2.25
C PHE A 13 -8.31 -35.06 3.78
N SER A 14 -8.70 -36.18 4.40
CA SER A 14 -8.67 -36.33 5.85
C SER A 14 -7.25 -36.30 6.42
N ALA A 15 -6.27 -36.86 5.70
CA ALA A 15 -4.86 -36.78 6.07
C ALA A 15 -4.33 -35.33 6.01
N ILE A 16 -4.67 -34.57 4.96
CA ILE A 16 -4.29 -33.15 4.83
C ILE A 16 -4.93 -32.32 5.95
N LEU A 17 -6.22 -32.54 6.23
CA LEU A 17 -6.92 -31.83 7.29
C LEU A 17 -6.32 -32.13 8.67
N GLY A 18 -5.99 -33.40 8.94
CA GLY A 18 -5.30 -33.81 10.16
C GLY A 18 -3.92 -33.20 10.31
N LEU A 19 -3.15 -33.11 9.22
CA LEU A 19 -1.84 -32.46 9.20
C LEU A 19 -1.96 -30.94 9.45
N CYS A 20 -2.93 -30.27 8.83
CA CYS A 20 -3.21 -28.86 9.07
C CYS A 20 -3.60 -28.58 10.53
N LEU A 21 -4.42 -29.45 11.14
CA LEU A 21 -4.78 -29.34 12.55
C LEU A 21 -3.56 -29.54 13.46
N LEU A 22 -2.72 -30.54 13.21
CA LEU A 22 -1.49 -30.75 13.97
C LEU A 22 -0.50 -29.59 13.83
N CYS A 23 -0.32 -29.05 12.61
CA CYS A 23 0.48 -27.85 12.39
C CYS A 23 -0.11 -26.62 13.11
N SER A 24 -1.44 -26.47 13.14
CA SER A 24 -2.08 -25.40 13.89
C SER A 24 -1.89 -25.55 15.40
N MET A 25 -1.99 -26.77 15.95
CA MET A 25 -1.78 -27.04 17.37
C MET A 25 -0.33 -26.82 17.80
N ALA A 26 0.65 -27.10 16.94
CA ALA A 26 2.05 -26.77 17.18
C ALA A 26 2.33 -25.26 17.04
N ALA A 27 1.60 -24.57 16.17
CA ALA A 27 1.72 -23.12 15.99
C ALA A 27 1.02 -22.34 17.11
N ILE A 28 -0.07 -22.85 17.71
CA ILE A 28 -0.84 -22.18 18.78
C ILE A 28 0.05 -21.71 19.94
N PRO A 29 0.96 -22.49 20.54
CA PRO A 29 1.80 -22.01 21.64
C PRO A 29 2.81 -20.94 21.18
N TYR A 30 3.31 -21.01 19.93
CA TYR A 30 4.18 -19.97 19.38
C TYR A 30 3.41 -18.69 19.06
N ILE A 31 2.21 -18.81 18.48
CA ILE A 31 1.30 -17.70 18.22
C ILE A 31 0.86 -17.08 19.55
N ALA A 32 0.51 -17.88 20.55
CA ALA A 32 0.16 -17.42 21.89
C ALA A 32 1.35 -16.75 22.58
N LYS A 33 2.57 -17.28 22.45
CA LYS A 33 3.79 -16.64 22.97
C LYS A 33 4.09 -15.33 22.24
N ILE A 34 3.94 -15.29 20.92
CA ILE A 34 4.05 -14.06 20.12
C ILE A 34 2.99 -13.06 20.58
N ILE A 35 1.71 -13.44 20.70
CA ILE A 35 0.62 -12.60 21.19
C ILE A 35 0.87 -12.12 22.64
N PHE A 36 1.43 -12.98 23.49
CA PHE A 36 1.77 -12.63 24.87
C PHE A 36 2.92 -11.64 24.94
N THR A 37 3.98 -11.84 24.15
CA THR A 37 5.08 -10.87 23.99
C THR A 37 4.57 -9.58 23.36
N PHE A 38 3.65 -9.69 22.39
CA PHE A 38 3.00 -8.58 21.69
C PHE A 38 2.16 -7.71 22.62
N ASN A 39 1.45 -8.33 23.57
CA ASN A 39 0.64 -7.62 24.55
C ASN A 39 1.49 -6.89 25.59
N ASN A 40 2.65 -7.45 25.95
CA ASN A 40 3.53 -6.92 27.00
C ASN A 40 4.50 -5.81 26.55
N THR A 41 4.59 -5.54 25.25
CA THR A 41 5.54 -4.55 24.72
C THR A 41 4.81 -3.51 23.87
N GLY A 42 4.67 -2.29 24.41
CA GLY A 42 3.99 -1.18 23.72
C GLY A 42 4.53 -0.88 22.31
N TRP A 43 5.82 -1.13 22.08
CA TRP A 43 6.45 -0.93 20.76
C TRP A 43 5.96 -1.96 19.71
N LEU A 44 5.67 -3.20 20.09
CA LEU A 44 5.18 -4.24 19.18
C LEU A 44 3.77 -3.91 18.67
N ARG A 45 2.89 -3.34 19.52
CA ARG A 45 1.59 -2.78 19.10
C ARG A 45 1.78 -1.74 18.00
N GLY A 46 2.73 -0.82 18.18
CA GLY A 46 3.12 0.15 17.16
C GLY A 46 3.57 -0.48 15.84
N VAL A 47 4.29 -1.61 15.88
CA VAL A 47 4.73 -2.36 14.70
C VAL A 47 3.54 -2.95 13.92
N VAL A 48 2.53 -3.53 14.57
CA VAL A 48 1.34 -4.04 13.84
C VAL A 48 0.51 -2.91 13.25
N PHE A 49 0.32 -1.81 13.97
CA PHE A 49 -0.33 -0.64 13.37
C PHE A 49 0.45 -0.14 12.15
N THR A 50 1.78 -0.13 12.23
CA THR A 50 2.65 0.22 11.11
C THR A 50 2.52 -0.78 9.95
N MET A 51 2.42 -2.09 10.22
CA MET A 51 2.19 -3.10 9.18
C MET A 51 0.82 -2.95 8.50
N VAL A 52 -0.26 -2.81 9.27
CA VAL A 52 -1.62 -2.58 8.74
C VAL A 52 -1.65 -1.30 7.92
N PHE A 53 -0.98 -0.26 8.41
CA PHE A 53 -0.79 0.99 7.70
C PHE A 53 -0.05 0.79 6.37
N ILE A 54 1.08 0.07 6.34
CA ILE A 54 1.83 -0.23 5.12
C ILE A 54 0.95 -1.00 4.11
N ILE A 55 0.21 -2.02 4.56
CA ILE A 55 -0.70 -2.80 3.71
C ILE A 55 -1.77 -1.88 3.07
N LEU A 56 -2.34 -0.98 3.87
CA LEU A 56 -3.32 0.00 3.38
C LEU A 56 -2.68 0.98 2.39
N GLN A 57 -1.44 1.46 2.63
CA GLN A 57 -0.71 2.29 1.67
C GLN A 57 -0.53 1.57 0.34
N PHE A 58 -0.12 0.29 0.34
CA PHE A 58 0.02 -0.48 -0.89
C PHE A 58 -1.29 -0.58 -1.68
N LYS A 59 -2.44 -0.69 -1.01
CA LYS A 59 -3.76 -0.70 -1.66
C LYS A 59 -4.14 0.64 -2.31
N PHE A 60 -3.73 1.76 -1.71
CA PHE A 60 -4.02 3.11 -2.21
C PHE A 60 -2.97 3.67 -3.19
N ARG A 61 -1.86 2.95 -3.43
CA ARG A 61 -0.74 3.34 -4.31
C ARG A 61 -1.15 3.73 -5.73
N LYS A 62 -2.25 3.18 -6.26
CA LYS A 62 -2.70 3.42 -7.64
C LYS A 62 -3.41 4.78 -7.87
N SER A 63 -3.58 5.59 -6.82
CA SER A 63 -4.23 6.91 -6.90
C SER A 63 -3.23 8.02 -7.22
N ASN A 64 -3.57 8.94 -8.12
CA ASN A 64 -2.77 10.16 -8.39
C ASN A 64 -2.57 11.05 -7.15
N ASN A 65 -3.34 10.85 -6.09
CA ASN A 65 -3.24 11.61 -4.84
C ASN A 65 -2.58 10.80 -3.71
N PHE A 66 -1.82 9.75 -4.06
CA PHE A 66 -1.20 8.84 -3.10
C PHE A 66 -0.44 9.59 -2.00
N ALA A 67 0.46 10.51 -2.34
CA ALA A 67 1.28 11.23 -1.37
C ALA A 67 0.47 12.02 -0.32
N VAL A 68 -0.60 12.71 -0.72
CA VAL A 68 -1.44 13.50 0.19
C VAL A 68 -2.27 12.59 1.09
N CYS A 69 -2.84 11.52 0.53
CA CYS A 69 -3.54 10.51 1.31
C CYS A 69 -2.61 9.79 2.29
N THR A 70 -1.38 9.49 1.87
CA THR A 70 -0.35 8.85 2.69
C THR A 70 0.02 9.73 3.88
N LEU A 71 0.37 10.99 3.64
CA LEU A 71 0.74 11.93 4.70
C LEU A 71 -0.37 12.08 5.75
N PHE A 72 -1.61 12.28 5.30
CA PHE A 72 -2.75 12.45 6.21
C PHE A 72 -3.00 11.18 7.01
N LEU A 73 -2.94 10.01 6.37
CA LEU A 73 -3.09 8.73 7.06
C LEU A 73 -1.94 8.46 8.03
N THR A 74 -0.70 8.86 7.73
CA THR A 74 0.45 8.69 8.63
C THR A 74 0.25 9.51 9.90
N ILE A 75 0.00 10.81 9.75
CA ILE A 75 -0.25 11.73 10.87
C ILE A 75 -1.41 11.20 11.70
N TYR A 76 -2.49 10.80 11.02
CA TYR A 76 -3.66 10.25 11.68
C TYR A 76 -3.38 8.96 12.45
N THR A 77 -2.62 8.03 11.89
CA THR A 77 -2.27 6.77 12.57
C THR A 77 -1.41 7.02 13.80
N VAL A 78 -0.44 7.93 13.71
CA VAL A 78 0.38 8.33 14.86
C VAL A 78 -0.47 8.94 15.96
N PHE A 79 -1.41 9.83 15.61
CA PHE A 79 -2.31 10.46 16.59
C PHE A 79 -3.30 9.47 17.19
N VAL A 80 -3.95 8.62 16.40
CA VAL A 80 -4.93 7.64 16.92
C VAL A 80 -4.26 6.59 17.77
N VAL A 81 -3.14 6.03 17.29
CA VAL A 81 -2.42 5.01 18.04
C VAL A 81 -1.81 5.63 19.29
N GLY A 82 -1.22 6.82 19.21
CA GLY A 82 -0.67 7.52 20.37
C GLY A 82 -1.72 7.88 21.41
N TRP A 83 -2.90 8.35 20.97
CA TRP A 83 -4.00 8.72 21.87
C TRP A 83 -4.68 7.51 22.49
N ASP A 84 -4.77 6.37 21.79
CA ASP A 84 -5.61 5.25 22.19
C ASP A 84 -4.85 4.10 22.90
N ILE A 85 -3.55 4.29 23.21
CA ILE A 85 -2.74 3.30 23.97
C ILE A 85 -3.35 3.01 25.35
N GLU A 86 -3.96 4.00 25.99
CA GLU A 86 -4.60 3.89 27.31
C GLU A 86 -6.14 3.76 27.21
N GLY A 87 -6.67 3.75 25.98
CA GLY A 87 -8.10 3.84 25.70
C GLY A 87 -8.62 5.27 25.87
N ASN A 88 -9.30 5.80 24.85
CA ASN A 88 -9.94 7.10 24.96
C ASN A 88 -11.46 7.01 25.17
N ALA A 89 -12.05 8.05 25.76
CA ALA A 89 -13.48 8.09 26.04
C ALA A 89 -14.33 7.87 24.77
N PHE A 90 -13.91 8.39 23.61
CA PHE A 90 -14.65 8.27 22.36
C PHE A 90 -14.75 6.82 21.86
N PHE A 91 -13.64 6.08 21.85
CA PHE A 91 -13.57 4.71 21.36
C PHE A 91 -14.01 3.69 22.41
N ASN A 92 -14.00 4.07 23.71
CA ASN A 92 -14.55 3.28 24.81
C ASN A 92 -16.09 3.28 24.84
N LYS A 93 -16.74 4.36 24.39
CA LYS A 93 -18.20 4.54 24.47
C LYS A 93 -19.02 3.38 23.90
N PRO A 94 -18.71 2.81 22.72
CA PRO A 94 -19.50 1.68 22.23
C PRO A 94 -19.35 0.44 23.12
N LEU A 95 -18.20 0.24 23.77
CA LEU A 95 -17.99 -0.84 24.73
C LEU A 95 -18.84 -0.62 26.00
N GLU A 96 -18.89 0.62 26.50
CA GLU A 96 -19.76 1.04 27.61
C GLU A 96 -21.24 0.81 27.28
N TRP A 97 -21.69 1.13 26.06
CA TRP A 97 -23.08 0.91 25.64
C TRP A 97 -23.47 -0.56 25.58
N ILE A 98 -22.57 -1.43 25.12
CA ILE A 98 -22.82 -2.88 25.03
C ILE A 98 -22.90 -3.51 26.42
N THR A 99 -22.09 -3.00 27.35
CA THR A 99 -21.93 -3.59 28.69
C THR A 99 -22.75 -2.91 29.78
N GLN A 100 -23.43 -1.81 29.44
CA GLN A 100 -24.22 -0.99 30.37
C GLN A 100 -23.40 -0.59 31.60
N GLY A 101 -22.15 -0.19 31.39
CA GLY A 101 -21.23 0.17 32.46
C GLY A 101 -20.28 1.29 32.07
N THR A 102 -19.55 1.79 33.06
CA THR A 102 -18.51 2.80 32.90
C THR A 102 -17.15 2.12 32.84
N LEU A 103 -16.36 2.45 31.81
CA LEU A 103 -15.02 1.90 31.67
C LEU A 103 -14.08 2.71 32.57
N ASN A 104 -13.93 2.27 33.82
CA ASN A 104 -13.30 3.11 34.84
C ASN A 104 -11.78 3.22 34.69
N HIS A 105 -11.04 2.17 34.30
CA HIS A 105 -9.63 2.26 33.88
C HIS A 105 -9.17 0.91 33.31
N SER A 106 -8.18 0.92 32.40
CA SER A 106 -7.33 -0.25 32.21
C SER A 106 -6.38 -0.34 33.40
N ILE A 107 -6.57 -1.31 34.29
CA ILE A 107 -5.57 -1.56 35.34
C ILE A 107 -4.33 -2.04 34.61
N THR A 108 -3.29 -1.24 34.75
CA THR A 108 -2.01 -1.45 34.10
C THR A 108 -1.03 -1.79 35.22
N ASP A 109 -1.00 -3.07 35.57
CA ASP A 109 -0.13 -3.55 36.64
C ASP A 109 1.21 -4.00 36.04
N LEU A 110 2.28 -3.50 36.65
CA LEU A 110 3.64 -3.92 36.33
C LEU A 110 3.99 -5.11 37.23
N GLU A 111 3.74 -6.32 36.74
CA GLU A 111 4.11 -7.53 37.47
C GLU A 111 5.57 -7.89 37.14
N THR A 112 6.38 -8.09 38.18
CA THR A 112 7.77 -8.51 38.03
C THR A 112 7.91 -9.96 38.47
N PHE A 113 8.15 -10.86 37.52
CA PHE A 113 8.45 -12.27 37.79
C PHE A 113 9.94 -12.51 37.54
N GLY A 114 10.73 -12.59 38.61
CA GLY A 114 12.18 -12.75 38.52
C GLY A 114 12.84 -11.58 37.79
N ALA A 115 13.55 -11.84 36.69
CA ALA A 115 14.19 -10.81 35.86
C ALA A 115 13.30 -10.24 34.75
N THR A 116 12.04 -10.70 34.64
CA THR A 116 11.11 -10.27 33.61
C THR A 116 10.02 -9.37 34.18
N THR A 117 9.87 -8.21 33.56
CA THR A 117 8.78 -7.26 33.83
C THR A 117 7.69 -7.45 32.77
N SER A 118 6.47 -7.74 33.20
CA SER A 118 5.29 -7.85 32.32
C SER A 118 4.26 -6.77 32.65
N TRP A 119 3.70 -6.18 31.62
CA TRP A 119 2.61 -5.21 31.70
C TRP A 119 1.28 -5.95 31.60
N ASN A 120 0.65 -6.20 32.73
CA ASN A 120 -0.67 -6.79 32.75
C ASN A 120 -1.71 -5.67 32.55
N VAL A 121 -2.22 -5.56 31.32
CA VAL A 121 -3.30 -4.62 30.99
C VAL A 121 -4.62 -5.38 31.02
N SER A 122 -5.36 -5.20 32.11
CA SER A 122 -6.72 -5.74 32.24
C SER A 122 -7.75 -4.62 32.06
N PHE A 123 -8.76 -4.86 31.23
CA PHE A 123 -9.85 -3.92 31.02
C PHE A 123 -11.01 -4.32 31.93
N GLN A 124 -11.35 -3.46 32.87
CA GLN A 124 -12.46 -3.67 33.78
C GLN A 124 -13.56 -2.67 33.50
N ILE A 125 -14.80 -3.16 33.43
CA ILE A 125 -16.00 -2.35 33.32
C ILE A 125 -16.75 -2.44 34.62
N LEU A 126 -17.00 -1.29 35.24
CA LEU A 126 -17.87 -1.19 36.41
C LEU A 126 -19.29 -0.97 35.93
N GLN A 127 -20.18 -1.91 36.24
CA GLN A 127 -21.61 -1.76 35.99
C GLN A 127 -22.29 -0.95 37.10
N GLU A 128 -23.49 -0.44 36.83
CA GLU A 128 -24.26 0.36 37.80
C GLU A 128 -24.64 -0.39 39.09
N ASN A 129 -24.55 -1.72 39.08
CA ASN A 129 -24.83 -2.62 40.21
C ASN A 129 -23.58 -3.00 41.02
N ASP A 130 -22.49 -2.23 40.88
CA ASP A 130 -21.16 -2.49 41.46
C ASP A 130 -20.50 -3.81 41.00
N ASN A 131 -21.05 -4.49 39.98
CA ASN A 131 -20.38 -5.65 39.40
C ASN A 131 -19.23 -5.20 38.50
N VAL A 132 -18.10 -5.90 38.63
CA VAL A 132 -16.92 -5.69 37.81
C VAL A 132 -16.83 -6.78 36.76
N ILE A 133 -16.89 -6.39 35.48
CA ILE A 133 -16.68 -7.29 34.35
C ILE A 133 -15.25 -7.12 33.87
N THR A 134 -14.45 -8.18 33.97
CA THR A 134 -13.10 -8.23 33.40
C THR A 134 -13.16 -8.73 31.97
N ILE A 135 -12.72 -7.90 31.03
CA ILE A 135 -12.66 -8.26 29.61
C ILE A 135 -11.24 -8.76 29.28
N PRO A 136 -11.11 -9.98 28.73
CA PRO A 136 -9.83 -10.48 28.23
C PRO A 136 -9.18 -9.49 27.25
N THR A 137 -7.89 -9.19 27.46
CA THR A 137 -7.13 -8.25 26.62
C THR A 137 -7.21 -8.58 25.13
N ILE A 138 -7.23 -9.88 24.79
CA ILE A 138 -7.36 -10.34 23.40
C ILE A 138 -8.66 -9.88 22.75
N LEU A 139 -9.79 -9.90 23.48
CA LEU A 139 -11.08 -9.45 22.97
C LEU A 139 -11.10 -7.94 22.76
N VAL A 140 -10.47 -7.19 23.67
CA VAL A 140 -10.33 -5.74 23.50
C VAL A 140 -9.50 -5.41 22.26
N ILE A 141 -8.40 -6.13 22.03
CA ILE A 141 -7.57 -5.94 20.83
C ILE A 141 -8.35 -6.25 19.55
N LEU A 142 -9.09 -7.36 19.53
CA LEU A 142 -9.98 -7.71 18.41
C LEU A 142 -11.04 -6.65 18.16
N TYR A 143 -11.70 -6.18 19.22
CA TYR A 143 -12.68 -5.10 19.16
C TYR A 143 -12.07 -3.82 18.57
N ARG A 144 -10.89 -3.41 19.05
CA ARG A 144 -10.16 -2.24 18.54
C ARG A 144 -9.78 -2.39 17.07
N ALA A 145 -9.29 -3.56 16.67
CA ALA A 145 -8.95 -3.83 15.29
C ALA A 145 -10.16 -3.64 14.36
N VAL A 146 -11.34 -4.15 14.75
CA VAL A 146 -12.59 -3.94 14.01
C VAL A 146 -12.99 -2.46 14.00
N GLN A 147 -12.93 -1.79 15.16
CA GLN A 147 -13.29 -0.38 15.30
C GLN A 147 -12.42 0.52 14.41
N TYR A 148 -11.10 0.33 14.43
CA TYR A 148 -10.19 1.09 13.57
C TYR A 148 -10.39 0.76 12.10
N ALA A 149 -10.65 -0.49 11.73
CA ALA A 149 -10.90 -0.86 10.34
C ALA A 149 -12.15 -0.13 9.80
N LEU A 150 -13.25 -0.14 10.56
CA LEU A 150 -14.48 0.58 10.22
C LEU A 150 -14.26 2.08 10.11
N TRP A 151 -13.54 2.65 11.09
CA TRP A 151 -13.23 4.07 11.10
C TRP A 151 -12.34 4.47 9.92
N PHE A 152 -11.35 3.66 9.57
CA PHE A 152 -10.47 3.91 8.43
C PHE A 152 -11.23 3.87 7.10
N VAL A 153 -12.18 2.93 6.96
CA VAL A 153 -13.10 2.89 5.80
C VAL A 153 -13.94 4.17 5.74
N PHE A 154 -14.46 4.61 6.88
CA PHE A 154 -15.27 5.84 6.98
C PHE A 154 -14.48 7.09 6.63
N VAL A 155 -13.29 7.28 7.21
CA VAL A 155 -12.39 8.40 6.89
C VAL A 155 -11.96 8.35 5.43
N GLY A 156 -11.62 7.16 4.91
CA GLY A 156 -11.30 6.97 3.50
C GLY A 156 -12.44 7.38 2.58
N TYR A 157 -13.69 7.04 2.94
CA TYR A 157 -14.89 7.45 2.22
C TYR A 157 -15.10 8.97 2.24
N ILE A 158 -14.99 9.61 3.41
CA ILE A 158 -15.08 11.07 3.55
C ILE A 158 -13.98 11.75 2.77
N ASN A 159 -12.72 11.31 2.89
CA ASN A 159 -11.59 11.90 2.19
C ASN A 159 -11.74 11.81 0.68
N LYS A 160 -12.23 10.69 0.15
CA LYS A 160 -12.51 10.53 -1.28
C LYS A 160 -13.57 11.54 -1.76
N LYS A 161 -14.57 11.84 -0.94
CA LYS A 161 -15.69 12.73 -1.30
C LYS A 161 -15.37 14.21 -1.10
N THR A 162 -14.60 14.56 -0.07
CA THR A 162 -14.44 15.94 0.39
C THR A 162 -13.06 16.51 0.04
N LEU A 163 -11.97 15.82 0.41
CA LEU A 163 -10.60 16.32 0.19
C LEU A 163 -10.20 16.25 -1.28
N ILE A 164 -10.56 15.19 -1.99
CA ILE A 164 -10.29 15.10 -3.43
C ILE A 164 -11.06 16.19 -4.18
N LYS A 165 -12.31 16.47 -3.80
CA LYS A 165 -13.08 17.57 -4.42
C LYS A 165 -12.46 18.94 -4.14
N LEU A 166 -11.99 19.19 -2.92
CA LEU A 166 -11.33 20.45 -2.56
C LEU A 166 -9.97 20.60 -3.27
N ALA A 167 -9.17 19.54 -3.33
CA ALA A 167 -7.89 19.53 -4.03
C ALA A 167 -8.09 19.73 -5.55
N MET A 168 -9.08 19.06 -6.15
CA MET A 168 -9.42 19.27 -7.56
C MET A 168 -9.93 20.69 -7.83
N LYS A 169 -10.73 21.27 -6.92
CA LYS A 169 -11.24 22.65 -7.07
C LYS A 169 -10.10 23.67 -7.02
N LYS A 170 -9.09 23.45 -6.16
CA LYS A 170 -7.91 24.31 -6.08
C LYS A 170 -7.00 24.19 -7.32
N ASN A 171 -6.85 22.97 -7.86
CA ASN A 171 -6.05 22.74 -9.06
C ASN A 171 -6.74 23.28 -10.33
N LYS A 172 -8.07 23.22 -10.39
CA LYS A 172 -8.84 23.87 -11.45
C LYS A 172 -8.70 25.39 -11.40
N TYR A 173 -8.77 25.98 -10.20
CA TYR A 173 -8.56 27.43 -10.03
C TYR A 173 -7.14 27.87 -10.39
N TYR A 174 -6.11 27.04 -10.15
CA TYR A 174 -4.73 27.37 -10.52
C TYR A 174 -4.49 27.31 -12.04
N ASN A 175 -5.18 26.39 -12.75
CA ASN A 175 -5.14 26.34 -14.21
C ASN A 175 -6.01 27.44 -14.84
N ASP A 176 -7.15 27.79 -14.25
CA ASP A 176 -8.03 28.84 -14.75
C ASP A 176 -7.48 30.26 -14.47
N ILE A 177 -6.62 30.46 -13.44
CA ILE A 177 -5.93 31.74 -13.18
C ILE A 177 -4.77 31.99 -14.17
N ILE A 178 -4.14 30.94 -14.69
CA ILE A 178 -3.09 31.09 -15.71
C ILE A 178 -3.68 31.54 -17.06
N ASP A 179 -5.00 31.45 -17.23
CA ASP A 179 -5.68 31.65 -18.52
C ASP A 179 -6.59 32.90 -18.58
N ALA A 180 -6.45 33.87 -17.67
CA ALA A 180 -7.42 34.97 -17.64
C ALA A 180 -6.91 36.41 -17.83
N ASP A 181 -5.78 36.90 -17.28
CA ASP A 181 -5.50 38.36 -17.49
C ASP A 181 -4.11 38.94 -17.16
N THR A 182 -3.05 38.15 -17.04
CA THR A 182 -1.69 38.73 -16.94
C THR A 182 -0.63 37.83 -17.58
N ILE A 183 -0.69 37.70 -18.91
CA ILE A 183 0.49 37.28 -19.68
C ILE A 183 1.21 38.58 -20.04
N ASP A 184 2.22 38.92 -19.23
CA ASP A 184 3.15 40.00 -19.57
C ASP A 184 3.84 39.66 -20.90
N ALA A 185 4.17 40.68 -21.72
CA ALA A 185 4.71 40.49 -23.07
C ALA A 185 6.00 39.64 -23.09
N ASP A 186 6.76 39.66 -21.99
CA ASP A 186 7.96 38.83 -21.77
C ASP A 186 7.63 37.32 -21.65
N MET A 187 6.44 36.97 -21.17
CA MET A 187 6.02 35.57 -21.02
C MET A 187 5.50 34.99 -22.33
N GLU A 188 4.83 35.79 -23.18
CA GLU A 188 4.50 35.37 -24.55
C GLU A 188 5.75 35.06 -25.37
N GLU A 189 6.80 35.88 -25.24
CA GLU A 189 8.05 35.67 -25.97
C GLU A 189 8.74 34.39 -25.52
N LYS A 190 8.76 34.11 -24.20
CA LYS A 190 9.28 32.85 -23.64
C LYS A 190 8.45 31.63 -24.08
N ILE A 191 7.13 31.76 -24.17
CA ILE A 191 6.26 30.67 -24.64
C ILE A 191 6.50 30.41 -26.13
N LYS A 192 6.60 31.44 -26.96
CA LYS A 192 6.91 31.31 -28.40
C LYS A 192 8.28 30.69 -28.62
N ALA A 193 9.30 31.11 -27.85
CA ALA A 193 10.64 30.53 -27.90
C ALA A 193 10.68 29.05 -27.47
N GLU A 194 9.94 28.68 -26.42
CA GLU A 194 9.86 27.28 -25.96
C GLU A 194 9.04 26.39 -26.92
N ILE A 195 7.98 26.93 -27.56
CA ILE A 195 7.24 26.23 -28.62
C ILE A 195 8.13 26.01 -29.84
N GLN A 196 8.85 27.05 -30.30
CA GLN A 196 9.79 26.94 -31.42
C GLN A 196 10.88 25.90 -31.13
N LYS A 197 11.47 25.93 -29.93
CA LYS A 197 12.46 24.94 -29.49
C LYS A 197 11.92 23.50 -29.50
N ARG A 198 10.63 23.32 -29.19
CA ARG A 198 9.96 22.00 -29.25
C ARG A 198 9.65 21.57 -30.69
N GLU A 199 9.37 22.51 -31.60
CA GLU A 199 9.19 22.21 -33.02
C GLU A 199 10.53 21.82 -33.68
N ASP A 200 11.60 22.56 -33.38
CA ASP A 200 12.95 22.27 -33.85
C ASP A 200 13.45 20.90 -33.31
N ALA A 201 13.11 20.56 -32.06
CA ALA A 201 13.40 19.26 -31.47
C ALA A 201 12.56 18.12 -32.07
N LYS A 202 11.37 18.40 -32.62
CA LYS A 202 10.57 17.41 -33.35
C LYS A 202 11.15 17.16 -34.75
N GLN A 203 11.64 18.19 -35.43
CA GLN A 203 12.31 18.04 -36.73
C GLN A 203 13.62 17.25 -36.63
N LYS A 204 14.35 17.34 -35.50
CA LYS A 204 15.58 16.55 -35.24
C LYS A 204 15.35 15.06 -34.94
N LYS A 205 14.11 14.55 -34.95
CA LYS A 205 13.83 13.12 -34.71
C LYS A 205 13.96 12.23 -35.96
N GLU A 206 14.34 12.78 -37.11
CA GLU A 206 14.58 11.99 -38.31
C GLU A 206 15.84 11.12 -38.14
N VAL A 207 15.65 9.81 -38.23
CA VAL A 207 16.71 8.79 -38.15
C VAL A 207 17.27 8.61 -39.55
N SER A 208 18.59 8.78 -39.72
CA SER A 208 19.24 8.53 -41.01
C SER A 208 19.11 7.07 -41.44
N GLU A 209 19.06 6.81 -42.75
CA GLU A 209 18.93 5.43 -43.28
C GLU A 209 20.08 4.52 -42.83
N GLU A 210 21.30 5.07 -42.71
CA GLU A 210 22.47 4.34 -42.24
C GLU A 210 22.32 3.91 -40.77
N LEU A 211 21.79 4.78 -39.92
CA LEU A 211 21.53 4.50 -38.51
C LEU A 211 20.41 3.46 -38.35
N TYR A 212 19.37 3.56 -39.18
CA TYR A 212 18.28 2.57 -39.20
C TYR A 212 18.79 1.16 -39.54
N LYS A 213 19.68 1.04 -40.53
CA LYS A 213 20.28 -0.24 -40.92
C LYS A 213 21.10 -0.86 -39.78
N GLN A 214 21.91 -0.06 -39.10
CA GLN A 214 22.70 -0.52 -37.94
C GLN A 214 21.82 -0.99 -36.77
N ILE A 215 20.77 -0.23 -36.46
CA ILE A 215 19.80 -0.58 -35.40
C ILE A 215 19.09 -1.90 -35.74
N LYS A 216 18.70 -2.09 -37.01
CA LYS A 216 18.06 -3.32 -37.48
C LYS A 216 18.97 -4.53 -37.32
N GLU A 217 20.24 -4.43 -37.71
CA GLU A 217 21.22 -5.51 -37.54
C GLU A 217 21.43 -5.89 -36.07
N LEU A 218 21.47 -4.88 -35.17
CA LEU A 218 21.59 -5.11 -33.73
C LEU A 218 20.35 -5.77 -33.14
N LYS A 219 19.17 -5.41 -33.63
CA LYS A 219 17.91 -6.05 -33.23
C LYS A 219 17.86 -7.51 -33.66
N GLU A 220 18.28 -7.81 -34.89
CA GLU A 220 18.36 -9.19 -35.41
C GLU A 220 19.33 -10.06 -34.60
N LYS A 221 20.39 -9.46 -34.04
CA LYS A 221 21.34 -10.13 -33.13
C LYS A 221 20.86 -10.24 -31.67
N GLY A 222 19.68 -9.70 -31.33
CA GLY A 222 19.16 -9.68 -29.96
C GLY A 222 19.83 -8.64 -29.04
N GLU A 223 20.62 -7.70 -29.58
CA GLU A 223 21.35 -6.67 -28.82
C GLU A 223 20.52 -5.39 -28.60
N THR A 224 19.27 -5.51 -28.12
CA THR A 224 18.31 -4.40 -28.01
C THR A 224 18.82 -3.22 -27.16
N ILE A 225 19.55 -3.49 -26.08
CA ILE A 225 20.12 -2.44 -25.20
C ILE A 225 21.15 -1.61 -25.96
N ARG A 226 21.97 -2.25 -26.79
CA ARG A 226 23.00 -1.57 -27.57
C ARG A 226 22.39 -0.74 -28.70
N ALA A 227 21.33 -1.25 -29.33
CA ALA A 227 20.55 -0.51 -30.31
C ALA A 227 19.94 0.77 -29.70
N ILE A 228 19.36 0.68 -28.49
CA ILE A 228 18.81 1.86 -27.77
C ILE A 228 19.91 2.88 -27.51
N LYS A 229 21.10 2.41 -27.09
CA LYS A 229 22.22 3.29 -26.80
C LYS A 229 22.70 4.02 -28.06
N ILE A 230 22.91 3.30 -29.16
CA ILE A 230 23.35 3.89 -30.44
C ILE A 230 22.33 4.90 -30.98
N LEU A 231 21.03 4.59 -30.91
CA LEU A 231 19.99 5.52 -31.32
C LEU A 231 20.03 6.82 -30.51
N ARG A 232 20.21 6.73 -29.19
CA ARG A 232 20.27 7.90 -28.32
C ARG A 232 21.55 8.69 -28.48
N ASP A 233 22.68 8.01 -28.64
CA ASP A 233 23.98 8.66 -28.84
C ASP A 233 24.01 9.42 -30.19
N ALA A 234 23.47 8.82 -31.25
CA ALA A 234 23.41 9.43 -32.59
C ALA A 234 22.36 10.54 -32.73
N THR A 235 21.36 10.59 -31.85
CA THR A 235 20.33 11.65 -31.81
C THR A 235 20.58 12.66 -30.69
N GLU A 236 21.81 12.72 -30.15
CA GLU A 236 22.22 13.63 -29.06
C GLU A 236 21.31 13.55 -27.81
N GLY A 237 20.70 12.40 -27.57
CA GLY A 237 19.81 12.18 -26.43
C GLY A 237 18.41 12.80 -26.58
N THR A 238 18.04 13.27 -27.78
CA THR A 238 16.70 13.82 -28.08
C THR A 238 15.58 12.81 -27.82
N TRP A 239 15.90 11.51 -27.92
CA TRP A 239 15.00 10.42 -27.59
C TRP A 239 15.06 10.05 -26.10
N THR A 240 13.90 10.07 -25.45
CA THR A 240 13.77 9.49 -24.11
C THR A 240 13.99 7.97 -24.19
N LEU A 241 14.39 7.37 -23.06
CA LEU A 241 14.64 5.92 -23.00
C LEU A 241 13.41 5.10 -23.43
N LYS A 242 12.22 5.59 -23.11
CA LYS A 242 10.95 4.95 -23.45
C LYS A 242 10.67 5.02 -24.96
N GLU A 243 10.78 6.20 -25.56
CA GLU A 243 10.57 6.39 -27.00
C GLU A 243 11.59 5.56 -27.82
N ALA A 244 12.86 5.56 -27.41
CA ALA A 244 13.90 4.81 -28.11
C ALA A 244 13.62 3.30 -28.12
N LYS A 245 13.10 2.78 -27.00
CA LYS A 245 12.67 1.39 -26.89
C LYS A 245 11.48 1.08 -27.79
N GLU A 246 10.44 1.91 -27.76
CA GLU A 246 9.23 1.73 -28.57
C GLU A 246 9.54 1.73 -30.07
N PHE A 247 10.44 2.62 -30.52
CA PHE A 247 10.91 2.65 -31.91
C PHE A 247 11.64 1.38 -32.31
N ILE A 248 12.57 0.90 -31.47
CA ILE A 248 13.31 -0.33 -31.77
C ILE A 248 12.36 -1.53 -31.78
N ASP A 249 11.41 -1.60 -30.85
CA ASP A 249 10.42 -2.67 -30.77
C ASP A 249 9.53 -2.72 -32.03
N ALA A 250 9.24 -1.57 -32.66
CA ALA A 250 8.44 -1.48 -33.89
C ALA A 250 9.16 -1.98 -35.17
N ILE A 251 10.50 -2.08 -35.17
CA ILE A 251 11.26 -2.54 -36.36
C ILE A 251 10.98 -4.04 -36.60
N PRO A 252 10.51 -4.48 -37.78
CA PRO A 252 10.22 -5.89 -38.03
C PRO A 252 11.50 -6.74 -37.93
N SER A 253 11.50 -7.75 -37.05
CA SER A 253 12.58 -8.73 -36.92
C SER A 253 12.29 -9.97 -37.75
N LYS A 254 13.27 -10.41 -38.54
CA LYS A 254 13.15 -11.58 -39.43
C LYS A 254 13.39 -12.89 -38.67
N ASN A 255 12.68 -13.13 -37.56
CA ASN A 255 12.74 -14.43 -36.89
C ASN A 255 11.78 -15.41 -37.57
N ILE A 256 12.28 -16.05 -38.64
CA ILE A 256 11.73 -17.30 -39.16
C ILE A 256 12.28 -18.39 -38.23
N ILE A 257 11.47 -18.85 -37.28
CA ILE A 257 11.73 -20.11 -36.57
C ILE A 257 10.74 -21.13 -37.13
N ILE A 258 11.16 -21.87 -38.17
CA ILE A 258 10.54 -23.15 -38.51
C ILE A 258 11.17 -24.17 -37.53
N VAL A 259 10.51 -24.44 -36.40
CA VAL A 259 10.82 -25.64 -35.62
C VAL A 259 10.00 -26.76 -36.23
N ASN A 260 10.62 -27.56 -37.09
CA ASN A 260 10.09 -28.85 -37.51
C ASN A 260 10.48 -29.85 -36.40
N ILE A 261 9.52 -30.26 -35.57
CA ILE A 261 9.72 -31.32 -34.58
C ILE A 261 9.32 -32.63 -35.25
N GLN A 262 10.30 -33.48 -35.55
CA GLN A 262 10.11 -34.93 -35.76
C GLN A 262 10.43 -35.66 -34.46
#